data_AF-A0A7X6SSH8-F1
#
_entry.id   AF-A0A7X6SSH8-F1
#
_cell.length_a   1.000
_cell.length_b   1.000
_cell.length_c   1.000
_cell.angle_alpha   90.00
_cell.angle_beta   90.00
_cell.angle_gamma   90.00
#
_symmetry.space_group_name_H-M   'P 1'
#
loop_
_entity.id
_entity.type
_entity.pdbx_description
1 polymer ?
#
loop_
_entity_poly.entity_id
_entity_poly.type
_entity_poly.pdbx_seq_one_letter_code
_entity_poly.pdbx_strand_id
1 'polypeptide(L)'
;MMGGQLIYLVGPSGSGKDSILRELSVQMPNQYRVMKRVVTRCHGLDVDDEELISESEFQRLESETAFALVWRANGLAYGIKKELDQHLHNGELVFVNGSREYWPQVIEKYPQAILVLVQTPNELLSQRLLARGRETVEEIELRLERNHLMAQELRHQVDSLGFDFWLIDNSGDLSDTVDSLRQKLLALGYV
;
A
#
# COMPACT_ATOMS: atom_id res chain seq x y z
N MET A 1 -5.30 26.86 1.30
CA MET A 1 -4.27 25.82 1.49
C MET A 1 -4.78 24.57 0.79
N MET A 2 -3.93 23.88 0.02
CA MET A 2 -4.28 22.56 -0.51
C MET A 2 -4.51 21.62 0.68
N GLY A 3 -5.55 20.78 0.60
CA GLY A 3 -5.75 19.70 1.57
C GLY A 3 -4.62 18.68 1.48
N GLY A 4 -4.44 17.89 2.54
CA GLY A 4 -3.46 16.81 2.53
C GLY A 4 -3.86 15.73 1.53
N GLN A 5 -2.87 14.98 1.06
CA GLN A 5 -3.04 14.03 -0.03
C GLN A 5 -2.76 12.62 0.46
N LEU A 6 -3.74 11.73 0.34
CA LEU A 6 -3.55 10.31 0.57
C LEU A 6 -3.07 9.63 -0.72
N ILE A 7 -1.93 8.95 -0.64
CA ILE A 7 -1.43 8.02 -1.66
C ILE A 7 -1.62 6.59 -1.12
N TYR A 8 -2.56 5.85 -1.71
CA TYR A 8 -2.88 4.48 -1.29
C TYR A 8 -2.21 3.48 -2.23
N LEU A 9 -1.14 2.83 -1.77
CA LEU A 9 -0.36 1.88 -2.57
C LEU A 9 -0.98 0.49 -2.46
N VAL A 10 -1.28 -0.10 -3.61
CA VAL A 10 -1.78 -1.46 -3.76
C VAL A 10 -0.91 -2.24 -4.73
N GLY A 11 -0.92 -3.56 -4.61
CA GLY A 11 -0.15 -4.45 -5.49
C GLY A 11 0.15 -5.78 -4.80
N PRO A 12 0.56 -6.81 -5.54
CA PRO A 12 0.85 -8.11 -4.95
C PRO A 12 2.01 -8.05 -3.95
N SER A 13 2.07 -9.00 -3.02
CA SER A 13 3.28 -9.14 -2.18
C SER A 13 4.46 -9.47 -3.08
N GLY A 14 5.60 -8.79 -2.87
CA GLY A 14 6.77 -8.91 -3.74
C GLY A 14 6.82 -7.90 -4.89
N SER A 15 5.77 -7.09 -5.09
CA SER A 15 5.78 -6.00 -6.07
C SER A 15 6.74 -4.86 -5.72
N GLY A 16 7.30 -4.86 -4.50
CA GLY A 16 8.31 -3.88 -4.08
C GLY A 16 7.77 -2.60 -3.44
N LYS A 17 6.49 -2.54 -3.05
CA LYS A 17 5.89 -1.39 -2.34
C LYS A 17 6.75 -0.90 -1.16
N ASP A 18 7.19 -1.80 -0.29
CA ASP A 18 8.03 -1.44 0.87
C ASP A 18 9.42 -0.93 0.45
N SER A 19 9.98 -1.47 -0.64
CA SER A 19 11.25 -0.98 -1.18
C SER A 19 11.11 0.41 -1.79
N ILE A 20 10.01 0.67 -2.52
CA ILE A 20 9.68 2.00 -3.07
C ILE A 20 9.53 3.01 -1.94
N LEU A 21 8.77 2.69 -0.89
CA LEU A 21 8.55 3.62 0.24
C LEU A 21 9.85 3.93 1.00
N ARG A 22 10.73 2.94 1.16
CA ARG A 22 12.05 3.13 1.77
C ARG A 22 12.98 3.97 0.90
N GLU A 23 13.07 3.68 -0.39
CA GLU A 23 13.90 4.47 -1.31
C GLU A 23 13.39 5.91 -1.44
N LEU A 24 12.07 6.09 -1.52
CA LEU A 24 11.45 7.42 -1.54
C LEU A 24 11.84 8.24 -0.29
N SER A 25 12.08 7.59 0.85
CA SER A 25 12.39 8.28 2.11
C SER A 25 13.80 8.86 2.11
N VAL A 26 14.68 8.24 1.31
CA VAL A 26 16.04 8.72 1.05
C VAL A 26 16.00 9.90 0.08
N GLN A 27 15.17 9.82 -0.97
CA GLN A 27 15.10 10.85 -2.01
C GLN A 27 14.30 12.10 -1.60
N MET A 28 13.32 11.96 -0.70
CA MET A 28 12.43 13.03 -0.26
C MET A 28 12.31 13.08 1.28
N PRO A 29 13.43 13.31 2.00
CA PRO A 29 13.43 13.27 3.45
C PRO A 29 12.53 14.36 4.04
N ASN A 30 11.65 13.97 4.97
CA ASN A 30 10.71 14.84 5.67
C ASN A 30 9.64 15.55 4.82
N GLN A 31 9.42 15.12 3.57
CA GLN A 31 8.41 15.74 2.68
C GLN A 31 7.08 14.99 2.67
N TYR A 32 7.04 13.78 3.23
CA TYR A 32 5.86 12.96 3.31
C TYR A 32 5.88 12.06 4.55
N ARG A 33 4.75 11.43 4.84
CA ARG A 33 4.58 10.49 5.94
C ARG A 33 4.16 9.12 5.43
N VAL A 34 4.78 8.06 5.91
CA VAL A 34 4.26 6.69 5.75
C VAL A 34 3.51 6.31 7.02
N MET A 35 2.25 5.89 6.89
CA MET A 35 1.50 5.39 8.02
C MET A 35 1.93 3.98 8.38
N LYS A 36 2.28 3.76 9.64
CA LYS A 36 2.50 2.41 10.18
C LYS A 36 1.20 1.62 10.20
N ARG A 37 1.28 0.33 9.86
CA ARG A 37 0.13 -0.58 9.82
C ARG A 37 0.10 -1.37 11.11
N VAL A 38 -1.04 -1.37 11.78
CA VAL A 38 -1.29 -2.26 12.91
C VAL A 38 -1.73 -3.62 12.37
N VAL A 39 -1.12 -4.73 12.79
CA VAL A 39 -1.36 -6.07 12.23
C VAL A 39 -1.55 -7.13 13.33
N THR A 40 -2.52 -8.03 13.18
CA THR A 40 -2.79 -9.11 14.17
C THR A 40 -1.84 -10.31 14.05
N ARG A 41 -0.55 -10.10 14.30
CA ARG A 41 0.47 -11.16 14.21
C ARG A 41 1.15 -11.37 15.57
N CYS A 42 1.09 -12.59 16.09
CA CYS A 42 1.71 -12.94 17.39
C CYS A 42 3.24 -13.03 17.36
N HIS A 43 3.85 -13.27 16.19
CA HIS A 43 5.29 -13.49 16.03
C HIS A 43 5.83 -12.84 14.75
N GLY A 44 6.91 -12.09 14.86
CA GLY A 44 7.63 -11.45 13.76
C GLY A 44 8.81 -10.66 14.30
N LEU A 45 9.76 -10.32 13.43
CA LEU A 45 10.66 -9.21 13.71
C LEU A 45 9.83 -7.92 13.61
N ASP A 46 10.11 -6.94 14.46
CA ASP A 46 9.64 -5.57 14.21
C ASP A 46 10.06 -5.20 12.79
N VAL A 47 9.08 -5.08 11.92
CA VAL A 47 9.27 -4.47 10.61
C VAL A 47 9.01 -3.00 10.86
N ASP A 48 9.95 -2.13 10.49
CA ASP A 48 9.91 -0.70 10.83
C ASP A 48 8.55 -0.01 10.54
N ASP A 49 7.80 -0.57 9.58
CA ASP A 49 6.51 -0.08 9.06
C ASP A 49 5.26 -0.84 9.57
N GLU A 50 5.39 -1.79 10.51
CA GLU A 50 4.28 -2.55 11.12
C GLU A 50 4.30 -2.46 12.66
N GLU A 51 3.12 -2.37 13.27
CA GLU A 51 2.88 -2.49 14.71
C GLU A 51 2.13 -3.81 14.96
N LEU A 52 2.77 -4.74 15.67
CA LEU A 52 2.23 -6.08 15.87
C LEU A 52 1.44 -6.14 17.18
N ILE A 53 0.16 -6.52 17.09
CA ILE A 53 -0.71 -6.67 18.27
C ILE A 53 -1.47 -7.99 18.25
N SER A 54 -2.06 -8.37 19.39
CA SER A 54 -2.95 -9.53 19.44
C SER A 54 -4.28 -9.25 18.76
N GLU A 55 -4.98 -10.30 18.37
CA GLU A 55 -6.34 -10.21 17.83
C GLU A 55 -7.29 -9.53 18.83
N SER A 56 -7.18 -9.85 20.13
CA SER A 56 -8.01 -9.23 21.18
C SER A 56 -7.78 -7.73 21.30
N GLU A 57 -6.53 -7.28 21.17
CA GLU A 57 -6.18 -5.86 21.22
C GLU A 57 -6.66 -5.13 19.97
N PHE A 58 -6.56 -5.77 18.79
CA PHE A 58 -7.08 -5.20 17.56
C PHE A 58 -8.59 -5.00 17.62
N GLN A 59 -9.31 -6.01 18.11
CA GLN A 59 -10.77 -5.93 18.30
C GLN A 59 -11.15 -4.82 19.28
N ARG A 60 -10.38 -4.64 20.36
CA ARG A 60 -10.56 -3.52 21.29
C ARG A 60 -10.40 -2.19 20.57
N LEU A 61 -9.29 -1.97 19.87
CA LEU A 61 -9.02 -0.74 19.12
C LEU A 61 -10.07 -0.46 18.04
N GLU A 62 -10.53 -1.49 17.34
CA GLU A 62 -11.58 -1.38 16.33
C GLU A 62 -12.92 -0.98 16.97
N SER A 63 -13.29 -1.59 18.12
CA SER A 63 -14.51 -1.22 18.86
C SER A 63 -14.48 0.21 19.41
N GLU A 64 -13.28 0.73 19.69
CA GLU A 64 -13.03 2.10 20.13
C GLU A 64 -12.90 3.08 18.96
N THR A 65 -13.12 2.64 17.71
CA THR A 65 -12.97 3.46 16.49
C THR A 65 -11.59 4.09 16.35
N ALA A 66 -10.54 3.39 16.81
CA ALA A 66 -9.16 3.89 16.78
C ALA A 66 -8.53 3.88 15.38
N PHE A 67 -9.16 3.20 14.41
CA PHE A 67 -8.66 3.06 13.05
C PHE A 67 -9.41 3.96 12.05
N ALA A 68 -8.63 4.61 11.19
CA ALA A 68 -9.13 5.31 10.01
C ALA A 68 -9.49 4.34 8.88
N LEU A 69 -8.72 3.26 8.74
CA LEU A 69 -8.90 2.21 7.74
C LEU A 69 -8.70 0.85 8.40
N VAL A 70 -9.53 -0.11 8.03
CA VAL A 70 -9.45 -1.49 8.52
C VAL A 70 -9.66 -2.44 7.35
N TRP A 71 -8.86 -3.50 7.29
CA TRP A 71 -9.07 -4.60 6.37
C TRP A 71 -8.66 -5.95 6.95
N ARG A 72 -9.15 -7.02 6.33
CA ARG A 72 -8.74 -8.40 6.63
C ARG A 72 -8.12 -9.00 5.38
N ALA A 73 -6.98 -9.65 5.51
CA ALA A 73 -6.31 -10.32 4.38
C ALA A 73 -5.38 -11.43 4.87
N ASN A 74 -5.35 -12.57 4.15
CA ASN A 74 -4.51 -13.72 4.47
C ASN A 74 -4.62 -14.18 5.94
N GLY A 75 -5.85 -14.19 6.50
CA GLY A 75 -6.10 -14.59 7.88
C GLY A 75 -5.65 -13.61 8.96
N LEU A 76 -5.20 -12.40 8.58
CA LEU A 76 -4.80 -11.34 9.51
C LEU A 76 -5.71 -10.12 9.38
N ALA A 77 -5.75 -9.33 10.45
CA ALA A 77 -6.35 -8.00 10.47
C ALA A 77 -5.28 -6.93 10.35
N TYR A 78 -5.66 -5.84 9.67
CA TYR A 78 -4.80 -4.69 9.44
C TYR A 78 -5.57 -3.41 9.71
N GLY A 79 -4.89 -2.43 10.29
CA GLY A 79 -5.46 -1.13 10.59
C GLY A 79 -4.47 0.01 10.31
N ILE A 80 -4.98 1.13 9.81
CA ILE A 80 -4.30 2.42 9.87
C ILE A 80 -4.98 3.24 10.95
N LYS A 81 -4.22 3.73 11.93
CA LYS A 81 -4.75 4.50 13.04
C LYS A 81 -5.32 5.86 12.57
N LYS A 82 -6.27 6.39 13.34
CA LYS A 82 -7.05 7.62 13.03
C LYS A 82 -6.20 8.88 12.85
N GLU A 83 -4.93 8.89 13.28
CA GLU A 83 -4.02 10.01 13.05
C GLU A 83 -3.81 10.29 11.55
N LEU A 84 -4.11 9.32 10.67
CA LEU A 84 -4.22 9.57 9.22
C LEU A 84 -5.08 10.80 8.92
N ASP A 85 -6.26 10.89 9.55
CA ASP A 85 -7.19 11.99 9.31
C ASP A 85 -6.57 13.32 9.73
N GLN A 86 -5.83 13.35 10.84
CA GLN A 86 -5.14 14.55 11.32
C GLN A 86 -4.02 14.99 10.37
N HIS A 87 -3.23 14.05 9.86
CA HIS A 87 -2.16 14.37 8.89
C HIS A 87 -2.74 14.95 7.60
N LEU A 88 -3.83 14.38 7.09
CA LEU A 88 -4.51 14.91 5.91
C LEU A 88 -5.11 16.31 6.18
N HIS A 89 -5.73 16.53 7.35
CA HIS A 89 -6.22 17.86 7.74
C HIS A 89 -5.10 18.91 7.83
N ASN A 90 -3.88 18.50 8.20
CA ASN A 90 -2.72 19.37 8.29
C ASN A 90 -2.08 19.70 6.93
N GLY A 91 -2.61 19.16 5.82
CA GLY A 91 -2.01 19.37 4.49
C GLY A 91 -0.85 18.43 4.17
N GLU A 92 -0.62 17.38 4.95
CA GLU A 92 0.51 16.47 4.73
C GLU A 92 0.25 15.53 3.54
N LEU A 93 1.33 15.17 2.83
CA LEU A 93 1.34 14.06 1.87
C LEU A 93 1.54 12.75 2.66
N VAL A 94 0.56 11.85 2.60
CA VAL A 94 0.51 10.63 3.42
C VAL A 94 0.42 9.38 2.55
N PHE A 95 1.27 8.42 2.82
CA PHE A 95 1.34 7.13 2.15
C PHE A 95 0.78 6.02 3.03
N VAL A 96 -0.04 5.15 2.43
CA VAL A 96 -0.54 3.91 3.06
C VAL A 96 -0.24 2.73 2.13
N ASN A 97 0.50 1.74 2.64
CA ASN A 97 0.70 0.46 1.96
C ASN A 97 -0.47 -0.50 2.25
N GLY A 98 -1.51 -0.42 1.43
CA GLY A 98 -2.80 -1.04 1.70
C GLY A 98 -3.11 -2.33 0.94
N SER A 99 -4.37 -2.76 1.04
CA SER A 99 -4.89 -3.93 0.34
C SER A 99 -5.62 -3.53 -0.93
N ARG A 100 -5.33 -4.25 -2.01
CA ARG A 100 -6.04 -4.11 -3.28
C ARG A 100 -7.52 -4.47 -3.17
N GLU A 101 -7.95 -5.29 -2.22
CA GLU A 101 -9.38 -5.62 -2.07
C GLU A 101 -10.17 -4.49 -1.42
N TYR A 102 -9.48 -3.55 -0.77
CA TYR A 102 -10.11 -2.53 0.07
C TYR A 102 -10.00 -1.11 -0.50
N TRP A 103 -9.46 -0.96 -1.71
CA TRP A 103 -9.39 0.35 -2.35
C TRP A 103 -10.77 1.01 -2.52
N PRO A 104 -11.89 0.31 -2.81
CA PRO A 104 -13.19 0.97 -2.98
C PRO A 104 -13.62 1.71 -1.70
N GLN A 105 -13.44 1.10 -0.54
CA GLN A 105 -13.75 1.69 0.77
C GLN A 105 -12.83 2.88 1.08
N VAL A 106 -11.57 2.82 0.62
CA VAL A 106 -10.64 3.95 0.77
C VAL A 106 -11.09 5.13 -0.07
N ILE A 107 -11.45 4.92 -1.34
CA ILE A 107 -11.91 6.00 -2.21
C ILE A 107 -13.26 6.56 -1.74
N GLU A 108 -14.16 5.72 -1.23
CA GLU A 108 -15.42 6.19 -0.63
C GLU A 108 -15.16 7.10 0.58
N LYS A 109 -14.24 6.72 1.47
CA LYS A 109 -13.90 7.52 2.67
C LYS A 109 -13.02 8.74 2.35
N TYR A 110 -12.11 8.62 1.39
CA TYR A 110 -11.18 9.66 0.97
C TYR A 110 -11.29 9.87 -0.54
N PRO A 111 -12.29 10.63 -1.02
CA PRO A 111 -12.54 10.80 -2.46
C PRO A 111 -11.40 11.45 -3.25
N GLN A 112 -10.50 12.15 -2.56
CA GLN A 112 -9.30 12.77 -3.16
C GLN A 112 -8.08 11.85 -3.12
N ALA A 113 -8.17 10.64 -2.59
CA ALA A 113 -7.03 9.74 -2.52
C ALA A 113 -6.59 9.30 -3.93
N ILE A 114 -5.27 9.25 -4.12
CA ILE A 114 -4.66 8.72 -5.34
C ILE A 114 -4.38 7.24 -5.12
N LEU A 115 -4.99 6.38 -5.94
CA LEU A 115 -4.74 4.95 -5.92
C LEU A 115 -3.52 4.63 -6.77
N VAL A 116 -2.50 4.01 -6.17
CA VAL A 116 -1.27 3.62 -6.88
C VAL A 116 -1.18 2.11 -6.95
N LEU A 117 -1.33 1.54 -8.15
CA LEU A 117 -1.06 0.12 -8.40
C LEU A 117 0.41 -0.07 -8.78
N VAL A 118 1.16 -0.73 -7.88
CA VAL A 118 2.52 -1.17 -8.15
C VAL A 118 2.51 -2.56 -8.78
N GLN A 119 3.01 -2.65 -10.02
CA GLN A 119 3.10 -3.87 -10.78
C GLN A 119 4.55 -4.35 -10.93
N THR A 120 4.68 -5.65 -11.13
CA THR A 120 5.93 -6.32 -11.46
C THR A 120 5.56 -7.52 -12.32
N PRO A 121 6.31 -7.82 -13.41
CA PRO A 121 6.12 -9.02 -14.22
C PRO A 121 6.06 -10.29 -13.35
N ASN A 122 5.20 -11.24 -13.74
CA ASN A 122 4.98 -12.46 -12.97
C ASN A 122 6.27 -13.28 -12.82
N GLU A 123 7.16 -13.25 -13.80
CA GLU A 123 8.45 -13.93 -13.80
C GLU A 123 9.35 -13.37 -12.69
N LEU A 124 9.44 -12.04 -12.58
CA LEU A 124 10.20 -11.37 -11.53
C LEU A 124 9.55 -11.56 -10.16
N LEU A 125 8.21 -11.51 -10.10
CA LEU A 125 7.47 -11.74 -8.87
C LEU A 125 7.68 -13.18 -8.36
N SER A 126 7.66 -14.17 -9.26
CA SER A 126 7.98 -15.57 -8.98
C SER A 126 9.39 -15.71 -8.42
N GLN A 127 10.40 -15.16 -9.10
CA GLN A 127 11.80 -15.17 -8.63
C GLN A 127 11.94 -14.57 -7.23
N ARG A 128 11.28 -13.43 -6.97
CA ARG A 128 11.28 -12.77 -5.65
C ARG A 128 10.58 -13.59 -4.57
N LEU A 129 9.51 -14.31 -4.90
CA LEU A 129 8.80 -15.19 -3.97
C LEU A 129 9.61 -16.46 -3.66
N LEU A 130 10.18 -17.10 -4.69
CA LEU A 130 11.06 -18.26 -4.56
C LEU A 130 12.29 -17.94 -3.68
N ALA A 131 12.92 -16.77 -3.89
CA ALA A 131 14.07 -16.33 -3.10
C ALA A 131 13.75 -16.16 -1.60
N ARG A 132 12.48 -15.98 -1.21
CA ARG A 132 12.08 -15.88 0.20
C ARG A 132 11.97 -17.25 0.88
N GLY A 133 11.80 -18.33 0.12
CA GLY A 133 11.79 -19.71 0.62
C GLY A 133 10.65 -20.04 1.58
N ARG A 134 9.48 -19.40 1.45
CA ARG A 134 8.33 -19.56 2.37
C ARG A 134 7.15 -20.35 1.78
N GLU A 135 7.17 -20.60 0.47
CA GLU A 135 6.05 -21.13 -0.32
C GLU A 135 6.60 -22.16 -1.34
N THR A 136 5.81 -23.16 -1.72
CA THR A 136 6.15 -24.09 -2.81
C THR A 136 5.98 -23.43 -4.18
N VAL A 137 6.49 -24.07 -5.24
CA VAL A 137 6.33 -23.56 -6.61
C VAL A 137 4.84 -23.47 -6.99
N GLU A 138 4.05 -24.49 -6.63
CA GLU A 138 2.63 -24.57 -6.91
C GLU A 138 1.84 -23.48 -6.17
N GLU A 139 2.19 -23.21 -4.90
CA GLU A 139 1.60 -22.12 -4.12
C GLU A 139 1.90 -20.76 -4.74
N ILE A 140 3.13 -20.57 -5.25
CA ILE A 140 3.54 -19.35 -5.95
C ILE A 140 2.75 -19.19 -7.26
N GLU A 141 2.61 -20.22 -8.08
CA GLU A 141 1.86 -20.17 -9.34
C GLU A 141 0.39 -19.78 -9.13
N LEU A 142 -0.30 -20.44 -8.20
CA LEU A 142 -1.69 -20.11 -7.82
C LEU A 142 -1.80 -18.66 -7.34
N ARG A 143 -0.82 -18.19 -6.58
CA ARG A 143 -0.77 -16.82 -6.10
C ARG A 143 -0.58 -15.83 -7.24
N LEU A 144 0.29 -16.12 -8.22
CA LEU A 144 0.53 -15.27 -9.39
C LEU A 144 -0.72 -15.16 -10.26
N GLU A 145 -1.41 -16.26 -10.52
CA GLU A 145 -2.66 -16.26 -11.28
C GLU A 145 -3.73 -15.41 -10.61
N ARG A 146 -3.97 -15.62 -9.30
CA ARG A 146 -4.89 -14.79 -8.51
C ARG A 146 -4.50 -13.31 -8.57
N ASN A 147 -3.21 -13.01 -8.46
CA ASN A 147 -2.71 -11.64 -8.50
C ASN A 147 -2.96 -10.97 -9.85
N HIS A 148 -2.82 -11.72 -10.95
CA HIS A 148 -3.06 -11.25 -12.31
C HIS A 148 -4.54 -10.89 -12.52
N LEU A 149 -5.44 -11.81 -12.18
CA LEU A 149 -6.89 -11.60 -12.31
C LEU A 149 -7.37 -10.38 -11.53
N MET A 150 -6.97 -10.26 -10.27
CA MET A 150 -7.33 -9.11 -9.44
C MET A 150 -6.70 -7.79 -9.94
N ALA A 151 -5.57 -7.82 -10.64
CA ALA A 151 -4.99 -6.62 -11.23
C ALA A 151 -5.76 -6.17 -12.48
N GLN A 152 -6.24 -7.13 -13.29
CA GLN A 152 -7.13 -6.85 -14.41
C GLN A 152 -8.46 -6.26 -13.92
N GLU A 153 -9.07 -6.89 -12.91
CA GLU A 153 -10.32 -6.43 -12.33
C GLU A 153 -10.21 -4.99 -11.79
N LEU A 154 -9.15 -4.69 -11.03
CA LEU A 154 -8.91 -3.34 -10.55
C LEU A 154 -8.84 -2.33 -11.71
N ARG A 155 -8.08 -2.63 -12.77
CA ARG A 155 -7.97 -1.71 -13.92
C ARG A 155 -9.31 -1.47 -14.61
N HIS A 156 -10.11 -2.52 -14.78
CA HIS A 156 -11.45 -2.36 -15.33
C HIS A 156 -12.35 -1.48 -14.45
N GLN A 157 -12.25 -1.63 -13.12
CA GLN A 157 -13.05 -0.84 -12.19
C GLN A 157 -12.59 0.62 -12.16
N VAL A 158 -11.28 0.90 -12.17
CA VAL A 158 -10.77 2.29 -12.10
C VAL A 158 -11.14 3.10 -13.34
N ASP A 159 -11.07 2.46 -14.52
CA ASP A 159 -11.43 3.10 -15.80
C ASP A 159 -12.90 3.54 -15.82
N SER A 160 -13.76 2.87 -15.05
CA SER A 160 -15.19 3.18 -14.97
C SER A 160 -15.55 4.27 -13.95
N LEU A 161 -14.69 4.53 -12.96
CA LEU A 161 -15.02 5.36 -11.79
C LEU A 161 -14.32 6.73 -11.77
N GLY A 162 -13.38 6.97 -12.69
CA GLY A 162 -12.83 8.31 -12.96
C GLY A 162 -12.06 8.94 -11.80
N PHE A 163 -11.46 8.14 -10.93
CA PHE A 163 -10.59 8.61 -9.85
C PHE A 163 -9.12 8.64 -10.27
N ASP A 164 -8.30 9.39 -9.54
CA ASP A 164 -6.86 9.49 -9.80
C ASP A 164 -6.17 8.15 -9.54
N PHE A 165 -5.78 7.49 -10.63
CA PHE A 165 -5.16 6.18 -10.63
C PHE A 165 -3.78 6.23 -11.30
N TRP A 166 -2.76 5.75 -10.60
CA TRP A 166 -1.41 5.64 -11.14
C TRP A 166 -0.97 4.19 -11.23
N LEU A 167 -0.47 3.83 -12.41
CA LEU A 167 0.25 2.59 -12.62
C LEU A 167 1.75 2.85 -12.47
N ILE A 168 2.39 2.11 -11.56
CA ILE A 168 3.84 2.11 -11.37
C ILE A 168 4.38 0.74 -11.74
N ASP A 169 5.21 0.67 -12.77
CA ASP A 169 5.94 -0.54 -13.11
C ASP A 169 7.26 -0.58 -12.34
N ASN A 170 7.45 -1.63 -11.54
CA ASN A 170 8.65 -1.90 -10.75
C ASN A 170 9.42 -3.13 -11.30
N SER A 171 9.45 -3.25 -12.63
CA SER A 171 10.22 -4.25 -13.38
C SER A 171 11.70 -3.87 -13.55
N GLY A 172 12.00 -2.58 -13.60
CA GLY A 172 13.34 -2.02 -13.84
C GLY A 172 14.10 -1.69 -12.55
N ASP A 173 14.96 -0.67 -12.64
CA ASP A 173 15.71 -0.18 -11.49
C ASP A 173 14.77 0.49 -10.46
N LEU A 174 15.05 0.26 -9.17
CA LEU A 174 14.23 0.80 -8.09
C LEU A 174 14.33 2.33 -8.03
N SER A 175 15.51 2.90 -8.27
CA SER A 175 15.72 4.35 -8.27
C SER A 175 14.89 5.00 -9.37
N ASP A 176 14.91 4.44 -10.59
CA ASP A 176 14.11 4.95 -11.73
C ASP A 176 12.61 4.90 -11.43
N THR A 177 12.15 3.82 -10.79
CA THR A 177 10.75 3.65 -10.38
C THR A 177 10.34 4.73 -9.36
N VAL A 178 11.19 4.99 -8.37
CA VAL A 178 10.95 5.98 -7.32
C VAL A 178 11.03 7.40 -7.88
N ASP A 179 11.97 7.67 -8.80
CA ASP A 179 12.07 8.94 -9.50
C ASP A 179 10.80 9.24 -10.32
N SER A 180 10.25 8.24 -11.02
CA SER A 180 8.99 8.38 -11.75
C SER A 180 7.81 8.73 -10.82
N LEU A 181 7.72 8.07 -9.66
CA LEU A 181 6.73 8.38 -8.64
C LEU A 181 6.91 9.81 -8.10
N ARG A 182 8.15 10.22 -7.80
CA ARG A 182 8.50 11.57 -7.35
C ARG A 182 8.09 12.63 -8.38
N GLN A 183 8.37 12.42 -9.67
CA GLN A 183 7.97 13.36 -10.72
C GLN A 183 6.45 13.54 -10.81
N LYS A 184 5.67 12.46 -10.60
CA LYS A 184 4.20 12.56 -10.52
C LYS A 184 3.74 13.39 -9.33
N LEU A 185 4.37 13.24 -8.17
CA LEU A 185 4.06 14.02 -6.97
C LEU A 185 4.43 15.50 -7.13
N LEU A 186 5.60 15.79 -7.75
CA LEU A 186 6.04 17.14 -8.12
C LEU A 186 5.04 17.84 -9.03
N ALA A 187 4.51 17.13 -10.04
CA ALA A 187 3.52 17.67 -10.96
C ALA A 187 2.20 18.05 -10.27
N LEU A 188 1.91 17.49 -9.10
CA LEU A 188 0.76 17.85 -8.27
C LEU A 188 1.07 18.94 -7.21
N GLY A 189 2.33 19.36 -7.09
CA GLY A 189 2.76 20.39 -6.14
C GLY A 189 2.98 19.89 -4.70
N TYR A 190 3.15 18.59 -4.50
CA TYR A 190 3.38 17.99 -3.17
C TYR A 190 4.86 17.77 -2.82
N VAL A 191 5.78 18.31 -3.62
CA VAL A 191 7.25 18.16 -3.51
C VAL A 191 7.94 19.38 -4.11
#